data_AF-A0A6P0VFI9-F1
#
_entry.id   AF-A0A6P0VFI9-F1
#
_cell.length_a   1.000
_cell.length_b   1.000
_cell.length_c   1.000
_cell.angle_alpha   90.00
_cell.angle_beta   90.00
_cell.angle_gamma   90.00
#
_symmetry.space_group_name_H-M   'P 1'
#
loop_
_entity.id
_entity.type
_entity.pdbx_description
1 polymer ?
#
loop_
_entity_poly.entity_id
_entity_poly.type
_entity_poly.pdbx_seq_one_letter_code
_entity_poly.pdbx_strand_id
1 'polypeptide(L)' 'MDSKDLAQYIEATDSISQPWLLVQLRLQKLKERKATMSPEAYTNAIAELHEDLMNLGKWWVGREAEVFGTQDHFDDRI' A
#
# COMPACT_ATOMS: atom_id res chain seq x y z
N MET A 1 15.54 -1.36 -0.13
CA MET A 1 14.37 -2.10 0.37
C MET A 1 13.77 -2.84 -0.82
N ASP A 2 13.90 -4.15 -0.85
CA ASP A 2 13.24 -5.01 -1.83
C ASP A 2 11.88 -5.53 -1.27
N SER A 3 11.20 -6.39 -2.03
CA SER A 3 9.92 -6.97 -1.60
C SER A 3 10.04 -7.88 -0.38
N LYS A 4 11.24 -8.45 -0.12
CA LYS A 4 11.50 -9.28 1.04
C LYS A 4 11.65 -8.42 2.29
N ASP A 5 12.41 -7.33 2.21
CA ASP A 5 12.54 -6.35 3.29
C ASP A 5 11.15 -5.79 3.67
N LEU A 6 10.31 -5.48 2.68
CA LEU A 6 8.95 -4.98 2.91
C LEU A 6 8.03 -6.05 3.54
N ALA A 7 8.13 -7.30 3.11
CA ALA A 7 7.36 -8.39 3.72
C ALA A 7 7.75 -8.60 5.19
N GLN A 8 9.06 -8.60 5.49
CA GLN A 8 9.57 -8.70 6.85
C GLN A 8 9.09 -7.54 7.73
N TYR A 9 9.07 -6.32 7.19
CA TYR A 9 8.51 -5.17 7.89
C TYR A 9 7.03 -5.39 8.24
N ILE A 10 6.20 -5.78 7.28
CA ILE A 10 4.76 -6.01 7.48
C ILE A 10 4.50 -7.06 8.56
N GLU A 11 5.28 -8.14 8.56
CA GLU A 11 5.23 -9.20 9.56
C GLU A 11 5.68 -8.71 10.94
N ALA A 12 6.79 -7.98 11.01
CA ALA A 12 7.35 -7.47 12.25
C ALA A 12 6.46 -6.42 12.95
N THR A 13 5.64 -5.71 12.19
CA THR A 13 4.73 -4.67 12.71
C THR A 13 3.26 -5.12 12.81
N ASP A 14 2.98 -6.43 12.65
CA ASP A 14 1.62 -6.99 12.63
C ASP A 14 0.65 -6.21 11.72
N SER A 15 1.19 -5.68 10.62
CA SER A 15 0.47 -4.75 9.74
C SER A 15 -0.11 -5.44 8.52
N ILE A 16 -0.30 -6.76 8.59
CA ILE A 16 -0.88 -7.56 7.51
C ILE A 16 -2.33 -7.17 7.20
N SER A 17 -3.04 -6.64 8.20
CA SER A 17 -4.40 -6.12 8.08
C SER A 17 -4.48 -4.77 7.35
N GLN A 18 -3.34 -4.13 7.05
CA GLN A 18 -3.26 -2.84 6.38
C GLN A 18 -3.23 -3.04 4.87
N PRO A 19 -4.36 -2.88 4.15
CA PRO A 19 -4.45 -3.28 2.75
C PRO A 19 -3.54 -2.45 1.82
N TRP A 20 -3.18 -1.22 2.22
CA TRP A 20 -2.23 -0.39 1.48
C TRP A 20 -0.80 -0.94 1.48
N LEU A 21 -0.35 -1.57 2.58
CA LEU A 21 0.97 -2.20 2.62
C LEU A 21 1.04 -3.43 1.71
N LEU A 22 -0.07 -4.17 1.58
CA LEU A 22 -0.16 -5.31 0.66
C LEU A 22 -0.12 -4.87 -0.81
N VAL A 23 -0.78 -3.76 -1.15
CA VAL A 23 -0.69 -3.14 -2.48
C VAL A 23 0.74 -2.67 -2.77
N GLN A 24 1.40 -2.04 -1.79
CA GLN A 24 2.81 -1.64 -1.91
C GLN A 24 3.73 -2.86 -2.13
N LEU A 25 3.50 -3.97 -1.42
CA LEU A 25 4.24 -5.21 -1.61
C LEU A 25 4.05 -5.80 -3.01
N ARG A 26 2.82 -5.83 -3.52
CA ARG A 26 2.54 -6.29 -4.89
C ARG A 26 3.21 -5.42 -5.95
N LEU A 27 3.19 -4.11 -5.77
CA LEU A 27 3.90 -3.16 -6.65
C LEU A 27 5.41 -3.40 -6.64
N GLN A 28 6.01 -3.59 -5.46
CA GLN A 28 7.44 -3.84 -5.33
C GLN A 28 7.85 -5.16 -6.02
N LYS A 29 7.08 -6.24 -5.81
CA LYS A 29 7.27 -7.51 -6.53
C LYS A 29 7.12 -7.37 -8.05
N LEU A 30 6.22 -6.49 -8.51
CA LEU A 30 6.04 -6.24 -9.95
C LEU A 30 7.25 -5.48 -10.54
N LYS A 31 7.78 -4.49 -9.84
CA LYS A 31 9.00 -3.77 -10.26
C LYS A 31 10.20 -4.70 -10.39
N GLU A 32 10.38 -5.60 -9.42
CA GLU A 32 11.51 -6.55 -9.40
C GLU A 32 11.46 -7.54 -10.57
N ARG A 33 10.27 -8.04 -10.93
CA ARG A 33 10.11 -8.97 -12.06
C ARG A 33 9.96 -8.27 -13.42
N LYS A 34 9.98 -6.94 -13.50
CA LYS A 34 9.78 -6.19 -14.76
C LYS A 34 10.70 -6.67 -15.88
N ALA A 35 11.96 -6.98 -15.54
CA ALA A 35 12.96 -7.43 -16.52
C ALA A 35 12.62 -8.78 -17.19
N THR A 36 11.74 -9.59 -16.57
CA THR A 36 11.32 -10.90 -17.09
C THR A 36 9.93 -10.86 -17.72
N MET A 37 9.34 -9.68 -17.89
CA MET A 37 7.97 -9.51 -18.41
C MET A 37 7.98 -8.88 -19.80
N SER A 38 6.98 -9.22 -20.61
CA SER A 38 6.68 -8.43 -21.80
C SER A 38 6.14 -7.05 -21.40
N PRO A 39 6.33 -6.00 -22.23
CA PRO A 39 5.77 -4.67 -21.96
C PRO A 39 4.25 -4.68 -21.77
N GLU A 40 3.53 -5.51 -22.53
CA GLU A 40 2.08 -5.66 -22.44
C GLU A 40 1.66 -6.29 -21.10
N ALA A 41 2.29 -7.40 -20.70
CA ALA A 41 2.01 -8.04 -19.43
C ALA A 41 2.30 -7.12 -18.24
N TYR A 42 3.38 -6.32 -18.33
CA TYR A 42 3.70 -5.34 -17.29
C TYR A 42 2.64 -4.23 -17.23
N THR A 43 2.20 -3.72 -18.38
CA THR A 43 1.14 -2.68 -18.44
C THR A 43 -0.18 -3.18 -17.86
N ASN A 44 -0.59 -4.41 -18.21
CA ASN A 44 -1.81 -5.00 -17.66
C ASN A 44 -1.72 -5.19 -16.14
N ALA A 45 -0.59 -5.69 -15.64
CA ALA A 45 -0.37 -5.85 -14.20
C ALA A 45 -0.35 -4.51 -13.44
N ILE A 46 0.12 -3.43 -14.08
CA ILE A 46 0.02 -2.07 -13.53
C ILE A 46 -1.43 -1.58 -13.51
N ALA A 47 -2.22 -1.86 -14.55
CA ALA A 47 -3.63 -1.48 -14.61
C ALA A 47 -4.44 -2.17 -13.51
N GLU A 48 -4.24 -3.46 -13.28
CA GLU A 48 -4.87 -4.20 -12.17
C GLU A 48 -4.49 -3.62 -10.80
N LEU A 49 -3.20 -3.33 -10.59
CA LEU A 49 -2.73 -2.68 -9.36
C LEU A 49 -3.29 -1.27 -9.17
N HIS A 50 -3.56 -0.56 -10.26
CA HIS A 50 -4.20 0.74 -10.21
C HIS A 50 -5.66 0.63 -9.73
N GLU A 51 -6.41 -0.38 -10.19
CA GLU A 51 -7.76 -0.65 -9.68
C GLU A 51 -7.76 -0.99 -8.18
N ASP A 52 -6.81 -1.81 -7.73
CA ASP A 52 -6.63 -2.10 -6.30
C ASP A 52 -6.39 -0.82 -5.49
N LEU A 53 -5.56 0.10 -6.00
CA LEU A 53 -5.31 1.39 -5.38
C LEU A 53 -6.57 2.27 -5.33
N MET A 54 -7.38 2.28 -6.39
CA MET A 54 -8.64 3.04 -6.40
C MET A 54 -9.65 2.47 -5.39
N ASN A 55 -9.65 1.14 -5.19
CA ASN A 55 -10.50 0.50 -4.19
C ASN A 55 -10.06 0.83 -2.75
N LEU A 56 -8.78 1.08 -2.50
CA LEU A 56 -8.31 1.57 -1.19
C LEU A 56 -8.92 2.92 -0.83
N GLY A 57 -9.07 3.83 -1.81
CA GLY A 57 -9.69 5.13 -1.58
C GLY A 57 -11.14 5.01 -1.06
N LYS A 58 -11.89 4.03 -1.56
CA LYS A 58 -13.24 3.71 -1.05
C LYS A 58 -13.21 3.04 0.32
N TRP A 59 -12.17 2.25 0.59
CA TRP A 59 -12.02 1.51 1.85
C TRP A 59 -11.74 2.42 3.06
N TRP A 60 -11.07 3.56 2.86
CA TRP A 60 -10.81 4.54 3.91
C TRP A 60 -12.06 5.28 4.39
N VAL A 61 -13.11 5.37 3.58
CA VAL A 61 -14.34 6.10 3.92
C VAL A 61 -14.98 5.49 5.17
N GLY A 62 -15.05 6.28 6.24
CA GLY A 62 -15.58 5.86 7.55
C GLY A 62 -14.59 5.13 8.46
N ARG A 63 -13.30 5.05 8.07
CA ARG A 63 -12.18 4.46 8.83
C ARG A 63 -11.03 5.44 9.05
N GLU A 64 -11.21 6.71 8.70
CA GLU A 64 -10.13 7.69 8.68
C GLU A 64 -9.53 7.88 10.08
N ALA A 65 -10.36 7.91 11.12
CA ALA A 65 -9.88 8.02 12.51
C ALA A 65 -9.08 6.79 12.97
N GLU A 66 -9.44 5.59 12.50
CA GLU A 66 -8.71 4.34 12.79
C GLU A 66 -7.33 4.35 12.11
N VAL A 67 -7.26 4.86 10.88
CA VAL A 67 -6.06 4.79 10.05
C VAL A 67 -5.11 5.96 10.28
N PHE A 68 -5.64 7.18 10.45
CA PHE A 68 -4.86 8.42 10.54
C PHE A 68 -4.84 9.04 11.95
N GLY A 69 -5.64 8.52 12.88
CA GLY A 69 -5.86 9.11 14.19
C GLY A 69 -6.84 10.29 14.15
N THR A 70 -7.43 10.63 15.31
CA THR A 70 -8.20 11.86 15.48
C THR A 70 -7.23 13.01 15.79
N GLN A 71 -7.22 14.07 14.98
CA GLN A 71 -6.48 15.29 15.31
C GLN A 71 -7.11 15.95 16.55
N ASP A 72 -6.56 15.71 17.73
CA ASP A 72 -6.95 16.38 18.98
C ASP A 72 -5.77 17.00 19.75
N HIS A 73 -4.69 17.37 19.04
CA HIS A 73 -3.64 18.21 19.63
C HIS A 73 -3.16 19.28 18.64
N PHE A 74 -4.05 20.22 18.32
CA PHE A 74 -3.58 21.59 18.07
C PHE A 74 -3.39 22.24 19.45
N ASP A 75 -2.12 22.30 19.88
CA ASP A 75 -1.64 22.93 21.10
C ASP A 75 -2.20 24.36 21.22
N ASP A 76 -3.02 24.60 22.24
CA ASP A 76 -3.47 25.92 22.72
C ASP A 76 -2.27 26.73 23.24
N ARG A 77 -1.42 27.20 22.34
CA ARG A 77 -0.36 28.16 22.65
C ARG A 77 -0.29 29.28 21.62
N ILE A 78 -1.16 30.28 21.79
CA ILE A 78 -0.86 31.68 21.47
C ILE A 78 -1.31 32.53 22.65
#